data_AF-A0A836LEY0-F1
#
_entry.id   AF-A0A836LEY0-F1
#
_cell.length_a   1.000
_cell.length_b   1.000
_cell.length_c   1.000
_cell.angle_alpha   90.00
_cell.angle_beta   90.00
_cell.angle_gamma   90.00
#
_symmetry.space_group_name_H-M   'P 1'
#
loop_
_entity.id
_entity.type
_entity.pdbx_description
1 polymer ?
#
loop_
_entity_poly.entity_id
_entity_poly.type
_entity_poly.pdbx_seq_one_letter_code
_entity_poly.pdbx_strand_id
1 'polypeptide(L)'
;MSSALDSITAATKLRHAEFDMQRELDAKREEYNRRMAQVKEGEAQLTVDRAELQDTLVQYYKFIQENEIKRSRAMKKVAIEEQQRKEREAYIAQLTQRLQVLEAKRDEMKLHYDDIEKYQLFLEEVLSRNDSDEYQEPRDIIKRWMTLRDNTSVLQARKTQLEEDLLRTRGSLNLARRRRSTENIALQNRLNEMQIAFESLQKSIKAKQDILDRKLKQKSSTTRTVSHVSMATTNLYDRCVSWTRNYSGRGRVETPHNSVLHQLHVICDCLEDFQSIIIQHQEQQRQAAAQQAATIVAP
;
A
#
# COMPACT_ATOMS: atom_id res chain seq x y z
N MET A 1 -170.20 -95.56 -29.99
CA MET A 1 -169.82 -94.63 -28.90
C MET A 1 -168.62 -95.19 -28.11
N SER A 2 -167.42 -95.26 -28.70
CA SER A 2 -166.19 -95.63 -27.96
C SER A 2 -164.95 -94.82 -28.36
N SER A 3 -165.08 -93.80 -29.21
CA SER A 3 -163.95 -93.04 -29.77
C SER A 3 -163.62 -91.74 -28.99
N ALA A 4 -164.46 -91.32 -28.04
CA ALA A 4 -164.28 -90.05 -27.33
C ALA A 4 -163.48 -90.16 -26.01
N LEU A 5 -163.47 -91.32 -25.35
CA LEU A 5 -162.84 -91.52 -24.03
C LEU A 5 -161.32 -91.78 -24.12
N ASP A 6 -160.84 -92.43 -25.19
CA ASP A 6 -159.40 -92.59 -25.45
C ASP A 6 -158.74 -91.26 -25.84
N SER A 7 -159.48 -90.37 -26.51
CA SER A 7 -159.01 -89.01 -26.87
C SER A 7 -158.81 -88.11 -25.65
N ILE A 8 -159.62 -88.27 -24.59
CA ILE A 8 -159.52 -87.45 -23.37
C ILE A 8 -158.35 -87.93 -22.48
N THR A 9 -158.05 -89.24 -22.50
CA THR A 9 -156.95 -89.86 -21.73
C THR A 9 -155.59 -89.65 -22.40
N ALA A 10 -155.54 -89.63 -23.74
CA ALA A 10 -154.33 -89.25 -24.49
C ALA A 10 -154.02 -87.75 -24.37
N ALA A 11 -155.05 -86.89 -24.41
CA ALA A 11 -154.90 -85.44 -24.26
C ALA A 11 -154.43 -85.02 -22.86
N THR A 12 -154.82 -85.74 -21.80
CA THR A 12 -154.34 -85.48 -20.43
C THR A 12 -152.91 -85.96 -20.22
N LYS A 13 -152.52 -87.12 -20.78
CA LYS A 13 -151.11 -87.59 -20.75
C LYS A 13 -150.18 -86.68 -21.56
N LEU A 14 -150.63 -86.17 -22.71
CA LEU A 14 -149.91 -85.16 -23.49
C LEU A 14 -149.76 -83.86 -22.72
N ARG A 15 -150.82 -83.36 -22.06
CA ARG A 15 -150.73 -82.17 -21.20
C ARG A 15 -149.81 -82.36 -20.00
N HIS A 16 -149.78 -83.55 -19.39
CA HIS A 16 -148.84 -83.87 -18.31
C HIS A 16 -147.40 -83.95 -18.82
N ALA A 17 -147.15 -84.62 -19.94
CA ALA A 17 -145.83 -84.67 -20.57
C ALA A 17 -145.36 -83.30 -21.07
N GLU A 18 -146.26 -82.47 -21.57
CA GLU A 18 -146.02 -81.08 -21.97
C GLU A 18 -145.75 -80.21 -20.74
N PHE A 19 -146.44 -80.42 -19.63
CA PHE A 19 -146.18 -79.73 -18.36
C PHE A 19 -144.86 -80.15 -17.70
N ASP A 20 -144.50 -81.43 -17.77
CA ASP A 20 -143.23 -81.96 -17.26
C ASP A 20 -142.05 -81.51 -18.14
N MET A 21 -142.21 -81.53 -19.47
CA MET A 21 -141.27 -80.93 -20.42
C MET A 21 -141.12 -79.43 -20.19
N GLN A 22 -142.21 -78.71 -19.93
CA GLN A 22 -142.17 -77.27 -19.65
C GLN A 22 -141.45 -77.01 -18.32
N ARG A 23 -141.69 -77.83 -17.29
CA ARG A 23 -140.96 -77.77 -16.01
C ARG A 23 -139.47 -78.07 -16.16
N GLU A 24 -139.08 -79.07 -16.96
CA GLU A 24 -137.67 -79.34 -17.24
C GLU A 24 -137.01 -78.22 -18.06
N LEU A 25 -137.73 -77.64 -19.02
CA LEU A 25 -137.29 -76.47 -19.78
C LEU A 25 -137.09 -75.26 -18.87
N ASP A 26 -138.02 -75.01 -17.96
CA ASP A 26 -137.94 -73.90 -17.01
C ASP A 26 -136.83 -74.13 -15.96
N ALA A 27 -136.63 -75.37 -15.51
CA ALA A 27 -135.50 -75.73 -14.65
C ALA A 27 -134.14 -75.54 -15.35
N LYS A 28 -134.01 -75.94 -16.62
CA LYS A 28 -132.80 -75.70 -17.43
C LYS A 28 -132.58 -74.22 -17.74
N ARG A 29 -133.65 -73.46 -17.97
CA ARG A 29 -133.58 -72.00 -18.12
C ARG A 29 -133.12 -71.33 -16.84
N GLU A 30 -133.62 -71.75 -15.68
CA GLU A 30 -133.16 -71.25 -14.38
C GLU A 30 -131.69 -71.61 -14.10
N GLU A 31 -131.26 -72.83 -14.43
CA GLU A 31 -129.86 -73.24 -14.27
C GLU A 31 -128.93 -72.46 -15.21
N TYR A 32 -129.32 -72.28 -16.47
CA TYR A 32 -128.61 -71.45 -17.43
C TYR A 32 -128.54 -69.99 -16.98
N ASN A 33 -129.66 -69.43 -16.52
CA ASN A 33 -129.71 -68.07 -15.98
C ASN A 33 -128.83 -67.91 -14.73
N ARG A 34 -128.77 -68.92 -13.85
CA ARG A 34 -127.86 -68.93 -12.69
C ARG A 34 -126.39 -68.96 -13.13
N ARG A 35 -126.02 -69.83 -14.07
CA ARG A 35 -124.64 -69.88 -14.60
C ARG A 35 -124.27 -68.59 -15.33
N MET A 36 -125.18 -68.03 -16.12
CA MET A 36 -124.96 -66.75 -16.78
C MET A 36 -124.86 -65.59 -15.80
N ALA A 37 -125.62 -65.60 -14.70
CA ALA A 37 -125.47 -64.60 -13.64
C ALA A 37 -124.09 -64.67 -12.98
N GLN A 38 -123.59 -65.88 -12.68
CA GLN A 38 -122.23 -66.08 -12.12
C GLN A 38 -121.12 -65.65 -13.08
N VAL A 39 -121.24 -65.96 -14.37
CA VAL A 39 -120.27 -65.50 -15.39
C VAL A 39 -120.30 -63.98 -15.49
N LYS A 40 -121.49 -63.36 -15.50
CA LYS A 40 -121.64 -61.91 -15.58
C LYS A 40 -121.10 -61.20 -14.33
N GLU A 41 -121.28 -61.79 -13.15
CA GLU A 41 -120.70 -61.32 -11.89
C GLU A 41 -119.16 -61.45 -11.91
N GLY A 42 -118.63 -62.57 -12.40
CA GLY A 42 -117.20 -62.78 -12.60
C GLY A 42 -116.58 -61.80 -13.60
N GLU A 43 -117.25 -61.53 -14.73
CA GLU A 43 -116.83 -60.53 -15.71
C GLU A 43 -116.85 -59.10 -15.13
N ALA A 44 -117.87 -58.78 -14.34
CA ALA A 44 -117.95 -57.49 -13.64
C ALA A 44 -116.80 -57.35 -12.63
N GLN A 45 -116.53 -58.37 -11.81
CA GLN A 45 -115.43 -58.37 -10.85
C GLN A 45 -114.08 -58.26 -11.56
N LEU A 46 -113.86 -59.02 -12.63
CA LEU A 46 -112.60 -58.98 -13.39
C LEU A 46 -112.36 -57.62 -14.06
N THR A 47 -113.44 -56.91 -14.42
CA THR A 47 -113.37 -55.53 -14.93
C THR A 47 -112.98 -54.54 -13.83
N VAL A 48 -113.52 -54.71 -12.61
CA VAL A 48 -113.14 -53.92 -11.43
C VAL A 48 -111.68 -54.18 -11.07
N ASP A 49 -111.26 -55.44 -10.93
CA ASP A 49 -109.89 -55.81 -10.60
C ASP A 49 -108.90 -55.26 -11.64
N ARG A 50 -109.26 -55.28 -12.92
CA ARG A 50 -108.43 -54.72 -14.00
C ARG A 50 -108.33 -53.19 -13.90
N ALA A 51 -109.41 -52.50 -13.55
CA ALA A 51 -109.40 -51.06 -13.34
C ALA A 51 -108.54 -50.68 -12.13
N GLU A 52 -108.67 -51.42 -11.01
CA GLU A 52 -107.82 -51.25 -9.82
C GLU A 52 -106.35 -51.48 -10.13
N LEU A 53 -106.02 -52.54 -10.89
CA LEU A 53 -104.65 -52.80 -11.31
C LEU A 53 -104.10 -51.67 -12.17
N GLN A 54 -104.91 -51.11 -13.07
CA GLN A 54 -104.51 -49.99 -13.91
C GLN A 54 -104.26 -48.72 -13.08
N ASP A 55 -105.12 -48.43 -12.11
CA ASP A 55 -104.96 -47.30 -11.20
C ASP A 55 -103.71 -47.43 -10.31
N THR A 56 -103.46 -48.62 -9.76
CA THR A 56 -102.23 -48.87 -8.99
C THR A 56 -100.97 -48.71 -9.86
N LEU A 57 -101.01 -49.15 -11.12
CA LEU A 57 -99.92 -48.96 -12.08
C LEU A 57 -99.64 -47.48 -12.34
N VAL A 58 -100.68 -46.67 -12.52
CA VAL A 58 -100.56 -45.21 -12.67
C VAL A 58 -99.96 -44.58 -11.41
N GLN A 59 -100.38 -45.01 -10.21
CA GLN A 59 -99.83 -44.53 -8.95
C GLN A 59 -98.34 -44.89 -8.81
N TYR A 60 -97.93 -46.11 -9.15
CA TYR A 60 -96.53 -46.52 -9.13
C TYR A 60 -95.69 -45.73 -10.13
N TYR A 61 -96.17 -45.49 -11.35
CA TYR A 61 -95.47 -44.65 -12.32
C TYR A 61 -95.26 -43.23 -11.81
N LYS A 62 -96.31 -42.61 -11.23
CA LYS A 62 -96.19 -41.28 -10.60
C LYS A 62 -95.18 -41.28 -9.47
N PHE A 63 -95.23 -42.28 -8.58
CA PHE A 63 -94.28 -42.41 -7.47
C PHE A 63 -92.83 -42.54 -7.96
N ILE A 64 -92.57 -43.38 -8.96
CA ILE A 64 -91.24 -43.56 -9.56
C ILE A 64 -90.75 -42.24 -10.18
N GLN A 65 -91.62 -41.55 -10.93
CA GLN A 65 -91.26 -40.28 -11.56
C GLN A 65 -90.95 -39.19 -10.52
N GLU A 66 -91.76 -39.07 -9.47
CA GLU A 66 -91.51 -38.13 -8.38
C GLU A 66 -90.22 -38.46 -7.62
N ASN A 67 -89.95 -39.75 -7.38
CA ASN A 67 -88.74 -40.19 -6.72
C ASN A 67 -87.50 -39.88 -7.57
N GLU A 68 -87.56 -40.13 -8.89
CA GLU A 68 -86.46 -39.80 -9.80
C GLU A 68 -86.22 -38.29 -9.87
N ILE A 69 -87.28 -37.47 -9.85
CA ILE A 69 -87.16 -36.01 -9.76
C ILE A 69 -86.49 -35.61 -8.44
N LYS A 70 -86.88 -36.19 -7.30
CA LYS A 70 -86.27 -35.92 -5.99
C LYS A 70 -84.80 -36.35 -5.98
N ARG A 71 -84.48 -37.54 -6.51
CA ARG A 71 -83.12 -38.06 -6.65
C ARG A 71 -82.26 -37.15 -7.52
N SER A 72 -82.76 -36.75 -8.69
CA SER A 72 -82.06 -35.85 -9.61
C SER A 72 -81.80 -34.48 -8.99
N ARG A 73 -82.78 -33.90 -8.28
CA ARG A 73 -82.60 -32.63 -7.55
C ARG A 73 -81.56 -32.75 -6.44
N ALA A 74 -81.61 -33.83 -5.66
CA ALA A 74 -80.63 -34.08 -4.60
C ALA A 74 -79.21 -34.25 -5.18
N MET A 75 -79.06 -35.04 -6.25
CA MET A 75 -77.78 -35.23 -6.95
C MET A 75 -77.22 -33.92 -7.50
N LYS A 76 -78.06 -33.07 -8.12
CA LYS A 76 -77.63 -31.75 -8.60
C LYS A 76 -77.20 -30.85 -7.44
N LYS A 77 -77.93 -30.86 -6.32
CA LYS A 77 -77.56 -30.08 -5.13
C LYS A 77 -76.20 -30.52 -4.57
N VAL A 78 -75.98 -31.83 -4.44
CA VAL A 78 -74.70 -32.38 -3.98
C VAL A 78 -73.57 -31.98 -4.92
N ALA A 79 -73.76 -32.10 -6.24
CA ALA A 79 -72.73 -31.71 -7.21
C ALA A 79 -72.37 -30.22 -7.12
N ILE A 80 -73.36 -29.34 -6.95
CA ILE A 80 -73.12 -27.89 -6.77
C ILE A 80 -72.40 -27.62 -5.45
N GLU A 81 -72.83 -28.24 -4.35
CA GLU A 81 -72.17 -28.07 -3.05
C GLU A 81 -70.74 -28.59 -3.04
N GLU A 82 -70.46 -29.73 -3.67
CA GLU A 82 -69.09 -30.25 -3.83
C GLU A 82 -68.22 -29.31 -4.66
N GLN A 83 -68.74 -28.78 -5.76
CA GLN A 83 -68.01 -27.82 -6.60
C GLN A 83 -67.68 -26.55 -5.82
N GLN A 84 -68.67 -25.96 -5.13
CA GLN A 84 -68.47 -24.80 -4.28
C GLN A 84 -67.49 -25.08 -3.14
N ARG A 85 -67.52 -26.28 -2.55
CA ARG A 85 -66.57 -26.69 -1.50
C ARG A 85 -65.15 -26.70 -2.04
N LYS A 86 -64.92 -27.33 -3.20
CA LYS A 86 -63.61 -27.40 -3.87
C LYS A 86 -63.07 -26.01 -4.23
N GLU A 87 -63.91 -25.14 -4.77
CA GLU A 87 -63.52 -23.76 -5.10
C GLU A 87 -63.11 -22.97 -3.85
N ARG A 88 -63.87 -23.08 -2.76
CA ARG A 88 -63.52 -22.43 -1.49
C ARG A 88 -62.27 -23.02 -0.86
N GLU A 89 -62.09 -24.34 -0.87
CA GLU A 89 -60.88 -25.01 -0.37
C GLU A 89 -59.63 -24.55 -1.14
N ALA A 90 -59.71 -24.46 -2.47
CA ALA A 90 -58.63 -23.95 -3.30
C ALA A 90 -58.30 -22.48 -2.98
N TYR A 91 -59.32 -21.65 -2.80
CA TYR A 91 -59.14 -20.23 -2.44
C TYR A 91 -58.54 -20.06 -1.04
N ILE A 92 -58.99 -20.86 -0.05
CA ILE A 92 -58.39 -20.90 1.28
C ILE A 92 -56.92 -21.28 1.19
N ALA A 93 -56.58 -22.35 0.46
CA ALA A 93 -55.19 -22.78 0.28
C ALA A 93 -54.32 -21.67 -0.33
N GLN A 94 -54.82 -20.98 -1.36
CA GLN A 94 -54.13 -19.85 -1.98
C GLN A 94 -53.91 -18.69 -1.00
N LEU A 95 -54.93 -18.31 -0.24
CA LEU A 95 -54.82 -17.24 0.76
C LEU A 95 -53.87 -17.61 1.90
N THR A 96 -53.93 -18.84 2.40
CA THR A 96 -53.03 -19.35 3.43
C THR A 96 -51.59 -19.31 2.96
N GLN A 97 -51.30 -19.75 1.73
CA GLN A 97 -49.96 -19.66 1.17
C GLN A 97 -49.48 -18.19 1.06
N ARG A 98 -50.34 -17.28 0.58
CA ARG A 98 -50.00 -15.87 0.48
C ARG A 98 -49.73 -15.25 1.85
N LEU A 99 -50.51 -15.61 2.86
CA LEU A 99 -50.34 -15.15 4.23
C LEU A 99 -48.99 -15.62 4.78
N GLN A 100 -48.65 -16.91 4.62
CA GLN A 100 -47.36 -17.46 5.05
C GLN A 100 -46.17 -16.74 4.42
N VAL A 101 -46.25 -16.43 3.12
CA VAL A 101 -45.19 -15.67 2.43
C VAL A 101 -45.06 -14.25 3.00
N LEU A 102 -46.18 -13.58 3.29
CA LEU A 102 -46.18 -12.25 3.88
C LEU A 102 -45.65 -12.25 5.32
N GLU A 103 -45.98 -13.27 6.12
CA GLU A 103 -45.46 -13.44 7.48
C GLU A 103 -43.95 -13.69 7.47
N ALA A 104 -43.46 -14.57 6.60
CA ALA A 104 -42.03 -14.80 6.45
C ALA A 104 -41.29 -13.52 6.06
N LYS A 105 -41.83 -12.74 5.10
CA LYS A 105 -41.25 -11.46 4.69
C LYS A 105 -41.29 -10.43 5.82
N ARG A 106 -42.38 -10.37 6.60
CA ARG A 106 -42.47 -9.51 7.79
C ARG A 106 -41.39 -9.86 8.78
N ASP A 107 -41.20 -11.14 9.07
CA ASP A 107 -40.23 -11.60 10.06
C ASP A 107 -38.79 -11.32 9.62
N GLU A 108 -38.48 -11.54 8.34
CA GLU A 108 -37.20 -11.14 7.72
C GLU A 108 -36.97 -9.63 7.86
N MET A 109 -37.95 -8.80 7.50
CA MET A 109 -37.84 -7.34 7.60
C MET A 109 -37.71 -6.87 9.05
N LYS A 110 -38.36 -7.55 9.99
CA LYS A 110 -38.25 -7.25 11.41
C LYS A 110 -36.84 -7.54 11.93
N LEU A 111 -36.25 -8.67 11.55
CA LEU A 111 -34.85 -8.97 11.90
C LEU A 111 -33.89 -7.91 11.34
N HIS A 112 -34.08 -7.51 10.09
CA HIS A 112 -33.29 -6.42 9.50
C HIS A 112 -33.47 -5.08 10.21
N TYR A 113 -34.70 -4.77 10.62
CA TYR A 113 -35.00 -3.56 11.37
C TYR A 113 -34.32 -3.58 12.74
N ASP A 114 -34.49 -4.66 13.52
CA ASP A 114 -33.89 -4.82 14.85
C ASP A 114 -32.34 -4.70 14.77
N ASP A 115 -31.74 -5.20 13.69
CA ASP A 115 -30.30 -5.07 13.45
C ASP A 115 -29.85 -3.64 13.14
N ILE A 116 -30.70 -2.82 12.52
CA ILE A 116 -30.37 -1.44 12.14
C ILE A 116 -30.76 -0.44 13.24
N GLU A 117 -31.84 -0.72 13.98
CA GLU A 117 -32.42 0.12 15.02
C GLU A 117 -31.38 0.48 16.09
N LYS A 118 -30.54 -0.47 16.49
CA LYS A 118 -29.45 -0.23 17.45
C LYS A 118 -28.49 0.89 17.03
N TYR A 119 -28.23 1.04 15.73
CA TYR A 119 -27.36 2.10 15.20
C TYR A 119 -28.10 3.44 15.15
N GLN A 120 -29.39 3.43 14.82
CA GLN A 120 -30.22 4.63 14.87
C GLN A 120 -30.30 5.16 16.31
N LEU A 121 -30.65 4.31 17.27
CA LEU A 121 -30.72 4.67 18.69
C LEU A 121 -29.39 5.22 19.19
N PHE A 122 -28.27 4.58 18.82
CA PHE A 122 -26.95 5.09 19.15
C PHE A 122 -26.71 6.50 18.60
N LEU A 123 -27.03 6.75 17.33
CA LEU A 123 -26.83 8.07 16.73
C LEU A 123 -27.76 9.14 17.32
N GLU A 124 -28.99 8.77 17.66
CA GLU A 124 -29.92 9.64 18.39
C GLU A 124 -29.40 9.95 19.79
N GLU A 125 -28.83 8.97 20.50
CA GLU A 125 -28.17 9.19 21.80
C GLU A 125 -26.98 10.14 21.68
N VAL A 126 -26.11 9.93 20.68
CA VAL A 126 -24.99 10.84 20.40
C VAL A 126 -25.48 12.26 20.10
N LEU A 127 -26.55 12.39 19.31
CA LEU A 127 -27.17 13.67 18.98
C LEU A 127 -27.77 14.35 20.22
N SER A 128 -28.44 13.59 21.10
CA SER A 128 -29.01 14.15 22.34
C SER A 128 -27.98 14.66 23.34
N ARG A 129 -26.74 14.15 23.28
CA ARG A 129 -25.61 14.63 24.07
C ARG A 129 -24.91 15.83 23.44
N ASN A 130 -25.30 16.20 22.23
CA ASN A 130 -24.71 17.33 21.55
C ASN A 130 -25.36 18.63 22.07
N ASP A 131 -24.64 19.34 22.94
CA ASP A 131 -25.08 20.62 23.49
C ASP A 131 -25.02 21.78 22.46
N SER A 132 -24.51 21.52 21.25
CA SER A 132 -24.36 22.51 20.19
C SER A 132 -25.41 22.34 19.09
N ASP A 133 -25.94 23.45 18.57
CA ASP A 133 -26.84 23.46 17.42
C ASP A 133 -26.18 23.03 16.08
N GLU A 134 -24.91 22.60 16.08
CA GLU A 134 -24.16 22.21 14.88
C GLU A 134 -24.78 20.99 14.15
N TYR A 135 -25.40 20.06 14.88
CA TYR A 135 -26.04 18.88 14.31
C TYR A 135 -27.49 18.81 14.77
N GLN A 136 -28.42 18.70 13.82
CA GLN A 136 -29.86 18.65 14.08
C GLN A 136 -30.43 17.26 13.80
N GLU A 137 -29.79 16.49 12.92
CA GLU A 137 -30.19 15.12 12.58
C GLU A 137 -28.98 14.16 12.64
N PRO A 138 -29.21 12.86 12.92
CA PRO A 138 -28.17 11.82 12.81
C PRO A 138 -27.41 11.85 11.49
N ARG A 139 -28.10 12.24 10.40
CA ARG A 139 -27.54 12.34 9.06
C ARG A 139 -26.46 13.40 8.94
N ASP A 140 -26.52 14.48 9.72
CA ASP A 140 -25.52 15.55 9.68
C ASP A 140 -24.19 15.06 10.28
N ILE A 141 -24.28 14.29 11.37
CA ILE A 141 -23.13 13.63 12.00
C ILE A 141 -22.46 12.67 11.00
N ILE A 142 -23.25 11.87 10.28
CA ILE A 142 -22.72 10.95 9.26
C ILE A 142 -22.01 11.72 8.14
N LYS A 143 -22.61 12.77 7.60
CA LYS A 143 -21.98 13.60 6.55
C LYS A 143 -20.67 14.22 7.02
N ARG A 144 -20.65 14.73 8.26
CA ARG A 144 -19.44 15.28 8.87
C ARG A 144 -18.36 14.22 9.01
N TRP A 145 -18.71 13.05 9.54
CA TRP A 145 -17.78 11.93 9.68
C TRP A 145 -17.20 11.50 8.33
N MET A 146 -18.03 11.38 7.28
CA MET A 146 -17.54 11.06 5.92
C MET A 146 -16.51 12.09 5.45
N THR A 147 -16.82 13.38 5.61
CA THR A 147 -15.91 14.48 5.25
C THR A 147 -14.60 14.40 6.04
N LEU A 148 -14.67 14.17 7.36
CA LEU A 148 -13.49 14.04 8.22
C LEU A 148 -12.65 12.81 7.87
N ARG A 149 -13.29 11.68 7.58
CA ARG A 149 -12.61 10.46 7.15
C ARG A 149 -11.87 10.67 5.83
N ASP A 150 -12.53 11.27 4.86
CA ASP A 150 -11.94 11.52 3.54
C ASP A 150 -10.77 12.52 3.65
N ASN A 151 -10.94 13.59 4.44
CA ASN A 151 -9.85 14.52 4.77
C ASN A 151 -8.69 13.83 5.50
N THR A 152 -8.99 12.93 6.45
CA THR A 152 -7.96 12.19 7.19
C THR A 152 -7.16 11.30 6.24
N SER A 153 -7.82 10.63 5.29
CA SER A 153 -7.15 9.82 4.27
C SER A 153 -6.19 10.67 3.41
N VAL A 154 -6.65 11.84 2.94
CA VAL A 154 -5.81 12.77 2.17
C VAL A 154 -4.62 13.26 3.00
N LEU A 155 -4.84 13.65 4.25
CA LEU A 155 -3.78 14.12 5.14
C LEU A 155 -2.76 13.02 5.47
N GLN A 156 -3.20 11.78 5.66
CA GLN A 156 -2.32 10.64 5.86
C GLN A 156 -1.44 10.38 4.62
N ALA A 157 -2.03 10.38 3.42
CA ALA A 157 -1.28 10.23 2.18
C ALA A 157 -0.28 11.38 1.97
N ARG A 158 -0.66 12.61 2.33
CA ARG A 158 0.26 13.75 2.27
C ARG A 158 1.38 13.64 3.28
N LYS A 159 1.10 13.18 4.49
CA LYS A 159 2.10 12.94 5.54
C LYS A 159 3.13 11.91 5.08
N THR A 160 2.69 10.76 4.56
CA THR A 160 3.61 9.73 4.09
C THR A 160 4.51 10.25 2.96
N GLN A 161 3.95 11.00 2.01
CA GLN A 161 4.73 11.65 0.95
C GLN A 161 5.80 12.60 1.52
N LEU A 162 5.44 13.45 2.48
CA LEU A 162 6.38 14.38 3.10
C LEU A 162 7.48 13.65 3.90
N GLU A 163 7.15 12.55 4.56
CA GLU A 163 8.13 11.71 5.27
C GLU A 163 9.14 11.07 4.29
N GLU A 164 8.67 10.57 3.15
CA GLU A 164 9.53 10.05 2.08
C GLU A 164 10.46 11.14 1.51
N ASP A 165 9.93 12.32 1.21
CA ASP A 165 10.72 13.44 0.68
C ASP A 165 11.73 13.96 1.71
N LEU A 166 11.37 13.98 2.99
CA LEU A 166 12.27 14.31 4.08
C LEU A 166 13.40 13.26 4.20
N LEU A 167 13.10 11.98 4.03
CA LEU A 167 14.11 10.92 4.04
C LEU A 167 15.06 11.03 2.84
N ARG A 168 14.54 11.31 1.63
CA ARG A 168 15.33 11.56 0.42
C ARG A 168 16.26 12.77 0.57
N THR A 169 15.74 13.89 1.07
CA THR A 169 16.52 15.12 1.27
C THR A 169 17.59 14.94 2.34
N ARG A 170 17.27 14.27 3.46
CA ARG A 170 18.28 13.89 4.48
C ARG A 170 19.36 12.99 3.90
N GLY A 171 19.00 12.00 3.09
CA GLY A 171 19.97 11.14 2.40
C GLY A 171 20.91 11.94 1.49
N SER A 172 20.35 12.83 0.68
CA SER A 172 21.11 13.71 -0.23
C SER A 172 22.05 14.65 0.52
N LEU A 173 21.58 15.26 1.61
CA LEU A 173 22.39 16.13 2.47
C LEU A 173 23.55 15.36 3.12
N ASN A 174 23.29 14.15 3.62
CA ASN A 174 24.33 13.31 4.21
C ASN A 174 25.39 12.90 3.19
N LEU A 175 24.98 12.58 1.96
CA LEU A 175 25.92 12.30 0.87
C LEU A 175 26.77 13.53 0.52
N ALA A 176 26.15 14.71 0.40
CA ALA A 176 26.87 15.95 0.15
C ALA A 176 27.86 16.29 1.27
N ARG A 177 27.47 16.10 2.55
CA ARG A 177 28.36 16.27 3.71
C ARG A 177 29.55 15.31 3.66
N ARG A 178 29.32 14.03 3.33
CA ARG A 178 30.39 13.04 3.18
C ARG A 178 31.36 13.45 2.07
N ARG A 179 30.85 13.82 0.88
CA ARG A 179 31.66 14.30 -0.24
C ARG A 179 32.54 15.49 0.16
N ARG A 180 31.95 16.50 0.80
CA ARG A 180 32.67 17.68 1.27
C ARG A 180 33.72 17.36 2.33
N SER A 181 33.43 16.42 3.23
CA SER A 181 34.39 15.96 4.24
C SER A 181 35.61 15.29 3.57
N THR A 182 35.35 14.37 2.62
CA THR A 182 36.41 13.72 1.85
C THR A 182 37.25 14.74 1.05
N GLU A 183 36.60 15.71 0.41
CA GLU A 183 37.28 16.79 -0.32
C GLU A 183 38.14 17.64 0.62
N ASN A 184 37.63 18.00 1.79
CA ASN A 184 38.40 18.77 2.78
C ASN A 184 39.64 18.00 3.25
N ILE A 185 39.52 16.70 3.51
CA ILE A 185 40.67 15.85 3.84
C ILE A 185 41.69 15.83 2.70
N ALA A 186 41.23 15.69 1.44
CA ALA A 186 42.11 15.70 0.28
C ALA A 186 42.84 17.04 0.11
N LEU A 187 42.15 18.17 0.31
CA LEU A 187 42.74 19.50 0.29
C LEU A 187 43.73 19.71 1.43
N GLN A 188 43.41 19.22 2.63
CA GLN A 188 44.31 19.30 3.79
C GLN A 188 45.59 18.50 3.57
N ASN A 189 45.49 17.31 2.97
CA ASN A 189 46.66 16.51 2.61
C ASN A 189 47.54 17.26 1.60
N ARG A 190 46.93 17.84 0.56
CA ARG A 190 47.66 18.65 -0.43
C ARG A 190 48.31 19.89 0.18
N LEU A 191 47.63 20.55 1.12
CA LEU A 191 48.19 21.69 1.86
C LEU A 191 49.42 21.27 2.66
N ASN A 192 49.33 20.14 3.38
CA ASN A 192 50.43 19.60 4.16
C ASN A 192 51.63 19.22 3.28
N GLU A 193 51.40 18.59 2.13
CA GLU A 193 52.46 18.31 1.14
C GLU A 193 53.15 19.60 0.68
N MET A 194 52.38 20.65 0.37
CA MET A 194 52.92 21.95 -0.04
C MET A 194 53.68 22.63 1.10
N GLN A 195 53.23 22.51 2.34
CA GLN A 195 53.93 23.01 3.53
C GLN A 195 55.28 22.33 3.71
N ILE A 196 55.32 20.99 3.63
CA ILE A 196 56.56 20.22 3.73
C ILE A 196 57.53 20.64 2.62
N ALA A 197 57.04 20.77 1.37
CA ALA A 197 57.85 21.21 0.24
C ALA A 197 58.40 22.62 0.47
N PHE A 198 57.56 23.55 0.93
CA PHE A 198 57.95 24.93 1.24
C PHE A 198 59.01 24.99 2.35
N GLU A 199 58.80 24.29 3.46
CA GLU A 199 59.77 24.23 4.55
C GLU A 199 61.11 23.62 4.11
N SER A 200 61.07 22.59 3.25
CA SER A 200 62.28 21.99 2.69
C SER A 200 63.06 22.98 1.82
N LEU A 201 62.36 23.77 1.01
CA LEU A 201 62.94 24.79 0.15
C LEU A 201 63.51 25.93 1.01
N GLN A 202 62.79 26.36 2.04
CA GLN A 202 63.24 27.40 2.97
C GLN A 202 64.51 26.96 3.72
N LYS A 203 64.57 25.70 4.18
CA LYS A 203 65.80 25.11 4.77
C LYS A 203 66.95 25.10 3.77
N SER A 204 66.69 24.71 2.52
CA SER A 204 67.70 24.71 1.44
C SER A 204 68.24 26.10 1.14
N ILE A 205 67.35 27.10 1.04
CA ILE A 205 67.72 28.51 0.83
C ILE A 205 68.60 29.00 1.98
N LYS A 206 68.19 28.76 3.23
CA LYS A 206 68.97 29.15 4.41
C LYS A 206 70.35 28.50 4.42
N ALA A 207 70.45 27.20 4.14
CA ALA A 207 71.74 26.51 4.05
C ALA A 207 72.65 27.10 2.96
N LYS A 208 72.10 27.42 1.78
CA LYS A 208 72.86 28.10 0.71
C LYS A 208 73.30 29.50 1.12
N GLN A 209 72.46 30.26 1.82
CA GLN A 209 72.79 31.58 2.34
C GLN A 209 73.91 31.51 3.36
N ASP A 210 73.85 30.57 4.32
CA ASP A 210 74.91 30.37 5.32
C ASP A 210 76.26 30.03 4.65
N ILE A 211 76.25 29.20 3.61
CA ILE A 211 77.46 28.90 2.81
C ILE A 211 77.99 30.16 2.12
N LEU A 212 77.11 30.97 1.52
CA LEU A 212 77.48 32.20 0.85
C LEU A 212 78.09 33.21 1.83
N ASP A 213 77.49 33.39 3.01
CA ASP A 213 77.98 34.29 4.05
C ASP A 213 79.34 33.84 4.59
N ARG A 214 79.56 32.54 4.77
CA ARG A 214 80.89 31.99 5.13
C ARG A 214 81.92 32.31 4.06
N LYS A 215 81.61 32.08 2.78
CA LYS A 215 82.49 32.42 1.66
C LYS A 215 82.79 33.92 1.60
N LEU A 216 81.79 34.77 1.84
CA LEU A 216 81.95 36.22 1.83
C LEU A 216 82.81 36.72 2.99
N LYS A 217 82.61 36.17 4.21
CA LYS A 217 83.48 36.44 5.38
C LYS A 217 84.90 35.98 5.14
N GLN A 218 85.09 34.78 4.59
CA GLN A 218 86.41 34.25 4.23
C GLN A 218 87.10 35.19 3.22
N LYS A 219 86.40 35.55 2.13
CA LYS A 219 86.92 36.49 1.13
C LYS A 219 87.28 37.83 1.74
N SER A 220 86.41 38.41 2.57
CA SER A 220 86.68 39.68 3.26
C SER A 220 87.89 39.62 4.20
N SER A 221 88.03 38.53 4.96
CA SER A 221 89.20 38.28 5.80
C SER A 221 90.49 38.20 4.97
N THR A 222 90.49 37.40 3.90
CA THR A 222 91.63 37.29 2.99
C THR A 222 91.96 38.64 2.34
N THR A 223 90.96 39.39 1.86
CA THR A 223 91.14 40.74 1.32
C THR A 223 91.76 41.66 2.38
N ARG A 224 91.29 41.64 3.63
CA ARG A 224 91.86 42.43 4.73
C ARG A 224 93.31 42.06 5.00
N THR A 225 93.65 40.77 5.06
CA THR A 225 95.04 40.32 5.25
C THR A 225 95.93 40.80 4.11
N VAL A 226 95.48 40.66 2.86
CA VAL A 226 96.21 41.17 1.69
C VAL A 226 96.40 42.68 1.78
N SER A 227 95.38 43.44 2.18
CA SER A 227 95.49 44.88 2.40
C SER A 227 96.48 45.23 3.52
N HIS A 228 96.44 44.53 4.66
CA HIS A 228 97.39 44.74 5.77
C HIS A 228 98.82 44.45 5.37
N VAL A 229 99.07 43.34 4.68
CA VAL A 229 100.41 42.99 4.16
C VAL A 229 100.87 44.08 3.19
N SER A 230 100.02 44.50 2.26
CA SER A 230 100.35 45.55 1.29
C SER A 230 100.72 46.86 2.00
N MET A 231 99.95 47.30 3.00
CA MET A 231 100.28 48.51 3.77
C MET A 231 101.57 48.36 4.58
N ALA A 232 101.78 47.22 5.23
CA ALA A 232 103.00 46.95 6.00
C ALA A 232 104.24 46.95 5.09
N THR A 233 104.12 46.36 3.90
CA THR A 233 105.14 46.42 2.86
C THR A 233 105.40 47.86 2.41
N THR A 234 104.36 48.65 2.12
CA THR A 234 104.53 50.06 1.76
C THR A 234 105.23 50.84 2.88
N ASN A 235 104.81 50.66 4.13
CA ASN A 235 105.41 51.33 5.29
C ASN A 235 106.89 50.95 5.50
N LEU A 236 107.24 49.67 5.33
CA LEU A 236 108.62 49.20 5.44
C LEU A 236 109.47 49.72 4.27
N TYR A 237 108.91 49.74 3.06
CA TYR A 237 109.53 50.30 1.88
C TYR A 237 109.86 51.78 2.09
N ASP A 238 108.87 52.58 2.52
CA ASP A 238 109.05 54.01 2.79
C ASP A 238 110.14 54.26 3.85
N ARG A 239 110.22 53.41 4.89
CA ARG A 239 111.30 53.45 5.89
C ARG A 239 112.66 53.09 5.30
N CYS A 240 112.75 52.02 4.53
CA CYS A 240 114.00 51.59 3.89
C CYS A 240 114.53 52.67 2.94
N VAL A 241 113.65 53.25 2.12
CA VAL A 241 113.96 54.38 1.25
C VAL A 241 114.40 55.59 2.08
N SER A 242 113.71 55.91 3.18
CA SER A 242 114.08 57.02 4.07
C SER A 242 115.46 56.85 4.73
N TRP A 243 115.77 55.66 5.26
CA TRP A 243 117.06 55.39 5.90
C TRP A 243 118.23 55.39 4.92
N THR A 244 118.01 54.82 3.74
CA THR A 244 119.04 54.76 2.70
C THR A 244 119.20 56.08 1.96
N ARG A 245 118.25 57.02 2.05
CA ARG A 245 118.26 58.32 1.36
C ARG A 245 119.57 59.12 1.55
N ASN A 246 120.18 59.04 2.73
CA ASN A 246 121.37 59.83 3.07
C ASN A 246 122.69 59.10 2.79
N TYR A 247 122.66 57.79 2.51
CA TYR A 247 123.86 56.94 2.47
C TYR A 247 123.98 56.13 1.17
N SER A 248 122.84 55.79 0.57
CA SER A 248 122.76 55.07 -0.69
C SER A 248 122.42 56.07 -1.80
N GLY A 249 123.27 56.17 -2.81
CA GLY A 249 122.96 56.89 -4.06
C GLY A 249 121.76 56.34 -4.82
N ARG A 250 121.08 55.30 -4.31
CA ARG A 250 119.92 54.62 -4.90
C ARG A 250 118.58 55.35 -4.68
N GLY A 251 118.53 56.40 -3.87
CA GLY A 251 117.30 57.18 -3.58
C GLY A 251 116.70 57.98 -4.74
N ARG A 252 116.97 57.64 -6.01
CA ARG A 252 116.48 58.35 -7.21
C ARG A 252 115.79 57.46 -8.24
N VAL A 253 115.22 56.32 -7.84
CA VAL A 253 114.39 55.52 -8.75
C VAL A 253 112.92 55.80 -8.44
N GLU A 254 112.30 56.67 -9.24
CA GLU A 254 110.84 56.81 -9.28
C GLU A 254 110.27 55.58 -10.00
N THR A 255 110.01 54.51 -9.27
CA THR A 255 109.24 53.35 -9.77
C THR A 255 107.90 53.26 -9.07
N PRO A 256 106.88 52.66 -9.72
CA PRO A 256 105.49 52.83 -9.33
C PRO A 256 105.26 52.28 -7.92
N HIS A 257 104.84 53.14 -7.00
CA HIS A 257 104.54 52.81 -5.60
C HIS A 257 103.53 51.68 -5.39
N ASN A 258 102.87 51.17 -6.43
CA ASN A 258 101.72 50.28 -6.31
C ASN A 258 102.02 48.77 -6.45
N SER A 259 103.26 48.35 -6.68
CA SER A 259 103.60 46.91 -6.74
C SER A 259 104.26 46.43 -5.45
N VAL A 260 103.52 45.68 -4.62
CA VAL A 260 104.01 45.09 -3.35
C VAL A 260 105.25 44.23 -3.56
N LEU A 261 105.31 43.49 -4.67
CA LEU A 261 106.44 42.60 -4.97
C LEU A 261 107.71 43.40 -5.27
N HIS A 262 107.58 44.56 -5.93
CA HIS A 262 108.69 45.47 -6.14
C HIS A 262 109.14 46.13 -4.83
N GLN A 263 108.19 46.59 -4.01
CA GLN A 263 108.51 47.16 -2.69
C GLN A 263 109.27 46.16 -1.81
N LEU A 264 108.88 44.87 -1.82
CA LEU A 264 109.59 43.81 -1.11
C LEU A 264 111.04 43.63 -1.60
N HIS A 265 111.29 43.65 -2.92
CA HIS A 265 112.65 43.58 -3.44
C HIS A 265 113.53 44.71 -2.93
N VAL A 266 113.03 45.96 -2.94
CA VAL A 266 113.80 47.12 -2.44
C VAL A 266 114.06 47.02 -0.93
N ILE A 267 113.09 46.50 -0.15
CA ILE A 267 113.32 46.20 1.27
C ILE A 267 114.41 45.15 1.45
N CYS A 268 114.41 44.07 0.66
CA CYS A 268 115.45 43.04 0.69
C CYS A 268 116.83 43.62 0.38
N ASP A 269 116.98 44.37 -0.70
CA ASP A 269 118.24 45.01 -1.07
C ASP A 269 118.76 45.93 0.05
N CYS A 270 117.87 46.72 0.67
CA CYS A 270 118.20 47.59 1.80
C CYS A 270 118.69 46.79 3.03
N LEU A 271 118.06 45.66 3.33
CA LEU A 271 118.46 44.79 4.44
C LEU A 271 119.79 44.10 4.15
N GLU A 272 120.06 43.67 2.91
CA GLU A 272 121.36 43.12 2.49
C GLU A 272 122.48 44.16 2.60
N ASP A 273 122.20 45.41 2.22
CA ASP A 273 123.13 46.53 2.40
C ASP A 273 123.44 46.72 3.91
N PHE A 274 122.43 46.74 4.79
CA PHE A 274 122.65 46.84 6.25
C PHE A 274 123.40 45.64 6.83
N GLN A 275 123.08 44.42 6.38
CA GLN A 275 123.76 43.21 6.83
C GLN A 275 125.25 43.26 6.44
N SER A 276 125.55 43.71 5.23
CA SER A 276 126.93 43.91 4.75
C SER A 276 127.68 44.92 5.61
N ILE A 277 127.04 46.04 5.97
CA ILE A 277 127.63 47.06 6.85
C ILE A 277 127.90 46.49 8.26
N ILE A 278 126.97 45.72 8.82
CA ILE A 278 127.14 45.11 10.15
C ILE A 278 128.31 44.11 10.14
N ILE A 279 128.41 43.28 9.10
CA ILE A 279 129.51 42.32 8.95
C ILE A 279 130.85 43.06 8.85
N GLN A 280 130.93 44.11 8.03
CA GLN A 280 132.14 44.93 7.91
C GLN A 280 132.52 45.59 9.24
N HIS A 281 131.54 46.10 10.00
CA HIS A 281 131.82 46.69 11.31
C HIS A 281 132.33 45.64 12.32
N GLN A 282 131.78 44.43 12.31
CA GLN A 282 132.26 43.33 13.15
C GLN A 282 133.66 42.86 12.75
N GLU A 283 133.99 42.86 11.46
CA GLU A 283 135.34 42.57 10.97
C GLU A 283 136.34 43.66 11.35
N GLN A 284 135.95 44.94 11.24
CA GLN A 284 136.77 46.06 11.70
C GLN A 284 137.00 46.02 13.21
N GLN A 285 135.99 45.68 14.01
CA GLN A 285 136.17 45.49 15.45
C GLN A 285 137.11 44.32 15.76
N ARG A 286 137.02 43.21 15.01
CA ARG A 286 137.97 42.09 15.14
C ARG A 286 139.39 42.49 14.77
N GLN A 287 139.58 43.27 13.72
CA GLN A 287 140.89 43.76 13.29
C GLN A 287 141.47 44.80 14.28
N ALA A 288 140.63 45.68 14.83
CA ALA A 288 141.04 46.63 15.87
C ALA A 288 141.44 45.92 17.18
N ALA A 289 140.72 44.85 17.57
CA ALA A 289 141.09 44.02 18.70
C ALA A 289 142.41 43.24 18.45
N ALA A 290 142.63 42.76 17.22
CA ALA A 290 143.88 42.09 16.84
C ALA A 290 145.08 43.06 16.78
N GLN A 291 144.88 44.31 16.35
CA GLN A 291 145.92 45.35 16.34
C GLN A 291 146.25 45.84 17.76
N GLN A 292 145.26 45.96 18.66
CA GLN A 292 145.52 46.28 20.08
C GLN A 292 146.27 45.17 20.83
N ALA A 293 146.13 43.91 20.42
CA ALA A 293 146.92 42.79 20.97
C ALA A 293 148.38 42.76 20.48
N ALA A 294 148.66 43.29 19.27
CA ALA A 294 150.02 43.34 18.71
C ALA A 294 150.90 44.47 19.28
N THR A 295 150.31 45.55 19.79
CA THR A 295 151.04 46.69 20.37
C THR A 295 151.57 46.42 21.80
N ILE A 296 151.22 45.29 22.43
CA ILE A 296 151.58 44.95 23.82
C ILE A 296 152.91 44.14 23.90
N VAL A 297 153.56 43.76 22.79
CA VAL A 297 154.74 42.85 22.78
C VAL A 297 155.95 43.40 22.00
N ALA A 298 156.34 44.66 22.22
CA ALA A 298 157.69 45.10 21.85
C ALA A 298 158.35 45.77 23.08
N PRO A 299 159.61 45.39 23.40
CA PRO A 299 160.22 45.54 24.73
C PRO A 299 160.58 46.98 25.12
#